data_AF-A0A8H2K4I1-F1
#
_entry.id   AF-A0A8H2K4I1-F1
#
_cell.length_a   1.000
_cell.length_b   1.000
_cell.length_c   1.000
_cell.angle_alpha   90.00
_cell.angle_beta   90.00
_cell.angle_gamma   90.00
#
_symmetry.space_group_name_H-M   'P 1'
#
loop_
_entity.id
_entity.type
_entity.pdbx_description
1 polymer ?
#
loop_
_entity_poly.entity_id
_entity_poly.type
_entity_poly.pdbx_seq_one_letter_code
_entity_poly.pdbx_strand_id
1 'polypeptide(L)'
;MIHFAVELIGSLPADVTVPPIAPDFSAPFMVGVQTVVSYILGAALVIMFGVLIVAVASLGFKSIVPERMQSWAGENVATVAIATIILGSISGIFAWLVNFNFGF
;
A
#
# COMPACT_ATOMS: atom_id res chain seq x y z
N MET A 1 36.26 15.62 44.88
CA MET A 1 35.71 14.77 43.80
C MET A 1 34.21 14.95 43.61
N ILE A 2 33.40 15.00 44.68
CA ILE A 2 31.94 15.20 44.58
C ILE A 2 31.57 16.59 44.02
N HIS A 3 32.33 17.64 44.36
CA HIS A 3 32.11 19.00 43.84
C HIS A 3 32.30 19.13 42.31
N PHE A 4 33.23 18.37 41.71
CA PHE A 4 33.50 18.40 40.27
C PHE A 4 32.38 17.73 39.46
N ALA A 5 31.75 16.68 40.01
CA ALA A 5 30.65 15.99 39.36
C ALA A 5 29.37 16.86 39.30
N VAL A 6 29.18 17.78 40.25
CA VAL A 6 28.02 18.69 40.29
C VAL A 6 28.16 19.81 39.26
N GLU A 7 29.36 20.36 39.09
CA GLU A 7 29.61 21.38 38.05
C GLU A 7 29.50 20.80 36.63
N LEU A 8 29.93 19.54 36.43
CA LEU A 8 29.83 18.86 35.12
C LEU A 8 28.37 18.60 34.71
N ILE A 9 27.47 18.38 35.66
CA ILE A 9 26.03 18.21 35.40
C ILE A 9 25.37 19.57 35.12
N GLY A 10 25.84 20.65 35.75
CA GLY A 10 25.36 22.01 35.54
C GLY A 10 25.84 22.68 34.24
N SER A 11 26.91 22.17 33.62
CA SER A 11 27.49 22.73 32.38
C SER A 11 27.04 22.02 31.10
N LEU A 12 26.17 21.01 31.19
CA LEU A 12 25.57 20.44 29.98
C LEU A 12 24.64 21.50 29.38
N PRO A 13 24.86 21.95 28.13
CA PRO A 13 23.96 22.90 27.50
C PRO A 13 22.57 22.27 27.44
N ALA A 14 21.69 22.72 28.33
CA ALA A 14 20.37 22.15 28.55
C ALA A 14 19.40 22.38 27.37
N ASP A 15 19.84 23.08 26.33
CA ASP A 15 19.02 23.43 25.18
C ASP A 15 19.78 23.16 23.87
N VAL A 16 20.13 21.89 23.63
CA VAL A 16 20.12 21.44 22.24
C VAL A 16 18.65 21.24 21.91
N THR A 17 17.99 22.31 21.46
CA THR A 17 16.67 22.24 20.84
C THR A 17 16.79 21.39 19.58
N VAL A 18 16.61 20.08 19.75
CA VAL A 18 16.47 19.15 18.63
C VAL A 18 15.24 19.64 17.85
N PRO A 19 15.39 20.03 16.58
CA PRO A 19 14.25 20.40 15.77
C PRO A 19 13.24 19.26 15.81
N PRO A 20 11.94 19.51 15.99
CA PRO A 20 10.95 18.45 15.95
C PRO A 20 11.06 17.73 14.60
N ILE A 21 11.51 16.47 14.65
CA ILE A 21 11.57 15.61 13.47
C ILE A 21 10.14 15.16 13.21
N ALA A 22 9.41 15.95 12.44
CA ALA A 22 8.16 15.54 11.84
C ALA A 22 8.48 14.94 10.46
N PRO A 23 8.00 13.73 10.14
CA PRO A 23 8.10 13.23 8.78
C PRO A 23 7.30 14.14 7.85
N ASP A 24 8.00 14.80 6.93
CA ASP A 24 7.39 15.62 5.89
C ASP A 24 7.05 14.74 4.68
N PHE A 25 5.81 14.25 4.65
CA PHE A 25 5.28 13.47 3.52
C PHE A 25 4.97 14.33 2.28
N SER A 26 5.07 15.66 2.39
CA SER A 26 4.90 16.58 1.26
C SER A 26 6.21 16.90 0.54
N ALA A 27 7.33 16.37 1.02
CA ALA A 27 8.62 16.55 0.39
C ALA A 27 8.60 16.08 -1.08
N PRO A 28 9.27 16.79 -2.02
CA PRO A 28 9.20 16.48 -3.46
C PRO A 28 9.55 15.04 -3.83
N PHE A 29 10.50 14.42 -3.11
CA PHE A 29 10.86 13.02 -3.34
C PHE A 29 9.77 12.05 -2.89
N MET A 30 9.07 12.35 -1.78
CA MET A 30 7.95 11.55 -1.29
C MET A 30 6.78 11.60 -2.28
N VAL A 31 6.49 12.76 -2.85
CA VAL A 31 5.46 12.94 -3.89
C VAL A 31 5.78 12.10 -5.13
N GLY A 32 7.05 12.07 -5.56
CA GLY A 32 7.49 11.24 -6.69
C GLY A 32 7.32 9.75 -6.43
N VAL A 33 7.76 9.26 -5.26
CA VAL A 33 7.57 7.87 -4.85
C VAL A 33 6.09 7.52 -4.73
N GLN A 34 5.30 8.41 -4.12
CA GLN A 34 3.86 8.25 -3.99
C GLN A 34 3.18 8.06 -5.36
N THR A 35 3.56 8.89 -6.33
CA THR A 35 3.04 8.82 -7.70
C THR A 35 3.36 7.48 -8.37
N VAL A 36 4.60 7.01 -8.31
CA VAL A 36 5.00 5.74 -8.92
C VAL A 36 4.27 4.56 -8.28
N VAL A 37 4.24 4.52 -6.95
CA VAL A 37 3.52 3.48 -6.20
C VAL A 37 2.04 3.50 -6.56
N SER A 38 1.47 4.68 -6.85
CA SER A 38 0.05 4.81 -7.19
C SER A 38 -0.34 4.20 -8.51
N TYR A 39 0.48 4.40 -9.53
CA TYR A 39 0.28 3.77 -10.81
C TYR A 39 0.42 2.25 -10.72
N ILE A 40 1.37 1.74 -9.91
CA ILE A 40 1.56 0.30 -9.75
C ILE A 40 0.36 -0.33 -9.03
N LEU A 41 -0.08 0.24 -7.91
CA LEU A 41 -1.24 -0.27 -7.18
C LEU A 41 -2.54 -0.15 -7.99
N GLY A 42 -2.75 0.97 -8.66
CA GLY A 42 -3.91 1.18 -9.53
C GLY A 42 -3.94 0.16 -10.68
N ALA A 43 -2.83 -0.01 -11.39
CA ALA A 43 -2.73 -0.98 -12.47
C ALA A 43 -2.92 -2.43 -11.97
N ALA A 44 -2.31 -2.79 -10.85
CA ALA A 44 -2.46 -4.11 -10.25
C ALA A 44 -3.92 -4.40 -9.87
N LEU A 45 -4.62 -3.41 -9.31
CA LEU A 45 -6.02 -3.54 -8.93
C LEU A 45 -6.93 -3.73 -10.15
N VAL A 46 -6.70 -2.96 -11.22
CA VAL A 46 -7.45 -3.11 -12.48
C VAL A 46 -7.23 -4.49 -13.10
N ILE A 47 -5.97 -4.97 -13.15
CA ILE A 47 -5.65 -6.29 -13.69
C ILE A 47 -6.32 -7.39 -12.87
N MET A 48 -6.16 -7.37 -11.53
CA MET A 48 -6.74 -8.38 -10.65
C MET A 48 -8.27 -8.40 -10.70
N PHE A 49 -8.90 -7.23 -10.78
CA PHE A 49 -10.33 -7.13 -10.98
C PHE A 49 -10.77 -7.70 -12.33
N GLY A 50 -10.03 -7.44 -13.40
CA GLY A 50 -10.26 -8.05 -14.71
C GLY A 50 -10.18 -9.58 -14.68
N VAL A 51 -9.16 -10.14 -14.02
CA VAL A 51 -9.02 -11.59 -13.84
C VAL A 51 -10.19 -12.16 -13.04
N LEU A 52 -10.64 -11.46 -12.00
CA LEU A 52 -11.81 -11.89 -11.21
C LEU A 52 -13.08 -11.92 -12.05
N ILE A 53 -13.33 -10.90 -12.88
CA ILE A 53 -14.47 -10.88 -13.81
C ILE A 53 -14.42 -12.10 -14.74
N VAL A 54 -13.25 -12.36 -15.33
CA VAL A 54 -13.06 -13.49 -16.25
C VAL A 54 -13.30 -14.83 -15.53
N ALA A 55 -12.81 -14.99 -14.31
CA ALA A 55 -13.02 -16.19 -13.52
C ALA A 55 -14.51 -16.41 -13.21
N VAL A 56 -15.22 -15.36 -12.76
CA VAL A 56 -16.67 -15.42 -12.47
C VAL A 56 -17.48 -15.69 -13.74
N ALA A 57 -17.18 -14.99 -14.84
CA ALA A 57 -17.83 -15.20 -16.13
C ALA A 57 -17.62 -16.63 -16.64
N SER A 58 -16.41 -17.18 -16.47
CA SER A 58 -16.10 -18.56 -16.87
C SER A 58 -16.95 -19.60 -16.15
N LEU A 59 -17.29 -19.35 -14.88
CA LEU A 59 -18.15 -20.25 -14.09
C LEU A 59 -19.64 -20.07 -14.41
N GLY A 60 -20.06 -18.86 -14.76
CA GLY A 60 -21.44 -18.55 -15.15
C GLY A 60 -21.81 -19.01 -16.57
N PHE A 61 -20.89 -18.88 -17.53
CA PHE A 61 -21.12 -19.17 -18.95
C PHE A 61 -20.53 -20.51 -19.41
N LYS A 62 -20.90 -21.60 -18.73
CA LYS A 62 -20.36 -22.95 -18.97
C LYS A 62 -20.52 -23.47 -20.41
N SER A 63 -21.48 -22.96 -21.18
CA SER A 63 -21.76 -23.42 -22.54
C SER A 63 -20.85 -22.81 -23.61
N ILE A 64 -20.14 -21.73 -23.31
CA ILE A 64 -19.40 -20.94 -24.31
C ILE A 64 -17.88 -20.95 -24.01
N VAL A 65 -17.51 -21.18 -22.75
CA VAL A 65 -16.14 -21.02 -22.28
C VAL A 65 -15.36 -22.35 -22.36
N PRO A 66 -14.09 -22.37 -22.82
CA PRO A 66 -13.28 -23.59 -22.89
C PRO A 66 -13.13 -24.31 -21.53
N GLU A 67 -13.17 -25.64 -21.53
CA GLU A 67 -13.10 -26.47 -20.31
C GLU A 67 -11.86 -26.18 -19.45
N ARG A 68 -10.71 -25.96 -20.07
CA ARG A 68 -9.45 -25.59 -19.38
C ARG A 68 -9.60 -24.32 -18.54
N MET A 69 -10.33 -23.34 -19.05
CA MET A 69 -10.53 -22.05 -18.41
C MET A 69 -11.57 -22.18 -17.28
N GLN A 70 -12.55 -23.06 -17.42
CA GLN A 70 -13.51 -23.40 -16.37
C GLN A 70 -12.86 -24.15 -15.20
N SER A 71 -12.01 -25.13 -15.49
CA SER A 71 -11.25 -25.88 -14.46
C SER A 71 -10.33 -24.95 -13.68
N TRP A 72 -9.55 -24.11 -14.39
CA TRP A 72 -8.70 -23.11 -13.74
C TRP A 72 -9.53 -22.13 -12.88
N ALA A 73 -10.64 -21.62 -13.42
CA ALA A 73 -11.51 -20.71 -12.68
C ALA A 73 -12.14 -21.39 -11.45
N GLY A 74 -12.56 -22.65 -11.55
CA GLY A 74 -13.12 -23.39 -10.42
C GLY A 74 -12.13 -23.57 -9.27
N GLU A 75 -10.86 -23.83 -9.59
CA GLU A 75 -9.80 -24.00 -8.59
C GLU A 75 -9.31 -22.67 -8.00
N ASN A 76 -9.28 -21.59 -8.80
CA ASN A 76 -8.59 -20.36 -8.45
C ASN A 76 -9.52 -19.18 -8.15
N VAL A 77 -10.82 -19.23 -8.45
CA VAL A 77 -11.73 -18.09 -8.28
C VAL A 77 -11.76 -17.57 -6.84
N ALA A 78 -11.76 -18.47 -5.85
CA ALA A 78 -11.77 -18.09 -4.43
C ALA A 78 -10.47 -17.36 -4.06
N THR A 79 -9.33 -17.90 -4.50
CA THR A 79 -8.00 -17.29 -4.28
C THR A 79 -7.91 -15.92 -4.94
N VAL A 80 -8.34 -15.80 -6.21
CA VAL A 80 -8.34 -14.53 -6.95
C VAL A 80 -9.29 -13.53 -6.28
N ALA A 81 -10.48 -13.95 -5.84
CA ALA A 81 -11.41 -13.09 -5.14
C ALA A 81 -10.82 -12.56 -3.83
N ILE A 82 -10.22 -13.42 -3.02
CA ILE A 82 -9.56 -13.03 -1.77
C ILE A 82 -8.39 -12.09 -2.05
N ALA A 83 -7.55 -12.40 -3.04
CA ALA A 83 -6.42 -11.55 -3.43
C ALA A 83 -6.88 -10.15 -3.89
N THR A 84 -7.96 -10.08 -4.69
CA THR A 84 -8.56 -8.81 -5.12
C THR A 84 -9.13 -8.01 -3.95
N ILE A 85 -9.78 -8.67 -2.99
CA ILE A 85 -10.30 -8.00 -1.78
C ILE A 85 -9.15 -7.44 -0.94
N ILE A 86 -8.09 -8.22 -0.71
CA ILE A 86 -6.92 -7.79 0.07
C ILE A 86 -6.24 -6.61 -0.63
N LEU A 87 -5.99 -6.74 -1.94
CA LEU A 87 -5.37 -5.68 -2.73
C LEU A 87 -6.21 -4.40 -2.75
N GLY A 88 -7.53 -4.53 -2.90
CA GLY A 88 -8.48 -3.43 -2.81
C GLY A 88 -8.49 -2.75 -1.45
N SER A 89 -8.42 -3.54 -0.37
CA SER A 89 -8.37 -3.04 1.01
C SER A 89 -7.08 -2.27 1.27
N ILE A 90 -5.92 -2.81 0.87
CA ILE A 90 -4.62 -2.13 0.97
C ILE A 90 -4.65 -0.83 0.17
N SER A 91 -5.14 -0.89 -1.07
CA SER A 91 -5.26 0.29 -1.93
C SER A 91 -6.14 1.37 -1.28
N GLY A 92 -7.30 1.00 -0.73
CA GLY A 92 -8.19 1.93 -0.03
C GLY A 92 -7.58 2.55 1.23
N ILE A 93 -6.82 1.78 2.00
CA ILE A 93 -6.10 2.30 3.18
C ILE A 93 -5.02 3.31 2.75
N PHE A 94 -4.27 3.02 1.69
CA PHE A 94 -3.27 3.95 1.16
C PHE A 94 -3.91 5.23 0.62
N ALA A 95 -5.03 5.12 -0.10
CA ALA A 95 -5.86 6.25 -0.54
C ALA A 95 -6.25 7.15 0.63
N TRP A 96 -6.73 6.54 1.73
CA TRP A 96 -7.19 7.26 2.91
C TRP A 96 -6.06 7.90 3.74
N LEU A 97 -4.95 7.19 3.96
CA LEU A 97 -3.86 7.67 4.82
C LEU A 97 -2.97 8.73 4.16
N VAL A 98 -2.73 8.63 2.86
CA VAL A 98 -1.71 9.45 2.17
C VAL A 98 -2.34 10.42 1.16
N ASN A 99 -3.66 10.61 1.17
CA ASN A 99 -4.40 11.27 0.08
C ASN A 99 -3.94 10.75 -1.29
N PHE A 100 -3.78 9.44 -1.37
CA PHE A 100 -3.10 8.79 -2.46
C PHE A 100 -4.00 8.77 -3.69
N ASN A 101 -3.61 9.54 -4.71
CA ASN A 101 -4.30 9.60 -6.00
C ASN A 101 -3.76 8.49 -6.90
N PHE A 102 -4.63 7.59 -7.38
CA PHE A 102 -4.26 6.46 -8.26
C PHE A 102 -3.85 6.87 -9.68
N GLY A 103 -3.72 8.17 -9.93
CA GLY A 103 -3.28 8.73 -11.20
C GLY A 103 -4.38 8.77 -12.26
N PHE A 104 -5.64 8.54 -11.87
CA PHE A 104 -6.87 8.66 -12.66
C PHE A 104 -8.02 9.21 -11.80
#